data_AF-A0A098S7U9-F1
#
_entry.id   AF-A0A098S7U9-F1
#
_cell.length_a   1.000
_cell.length_b   1.000
_cell.length_c   1.000
_cell.angle_alpha   90.00
_cell.angle_beta   90.00
_cell.angle_gamma   90.00
#
_symmetry.space_group_name_H-M   'P 1'
#
loop_
_entity.id
_entity.type
_entity.pdbx_description
1 polymer ?
#
loop_
_entity_poly.entity_id
_entity_poly.type
_entity_poly.pdbx_seq_one_letter_code
_entity_poly.pdbx_strand_id
1 'polypeptide(L)'
;MKEILTLFFVTLTLSLSAQFHPMLDAQGVLKDADGFPVEDGPQELTFRLYPDAVSNDALWSETVTLQISGGAYQHYLGSLTPIDQRIFENTVYLGVSVEGVELTPRSTFTVTPYAIALTGCTGAVGDVKMSVLNPEEFTAENGACWELMSGQALPAESKLAGLTNWQNLPDVRGRFLRSFDSRGVDGNDSDRGNNPQAGTYQNSVFKRHNHNLALDGQVNDGDFNGSFDVTDGPRVYNLFSTSIATSGSTNAFSTTSLHAIRGGNYGCGAGGMHFVLIPMSNAEGNTFNILSHTHDIGMSGGTETRPKNINLYIYMRTR
;
A
#
# COMPACT_ATOMS: atom_id res chain seq x y z
N MET A 1 45.12 -35.58 -23.84
CA MET A 1 44.40 -34.44 -23.24
C MET A 1 43.35 -35.02 -22.31
N LYS A 2 43.36 -34.64 -21.03
CA LYS A 2 42.49 -35.23 -19.98
C LYS A 2 41.17 -34.47 -19.97
N GLU A 3 40.09 -35.13 -20.38
CA GLU A 3 38.72 -34.62 -20.27
C GLU A 3 38.28 -34.77 -18.80
N ILE A 4 38.08 -33.66 -18.09
CA ILE A 4 37.56 -33.63 -16.72
C ILE A 4 36.03 -33.49 -16.85
N LEU A 5 35.32 -34.58 -16.55
CA LEU A 5 33.86 -34.59 -16.49
C LEU A 5 33.41 -34.08 -15.11
N THR A 6 33.03 -32.80 -15.04
CA THR A 6 32.51 -32.17 -13.82
C THR A 6 31.03 -32.54 -13.66
N LEU A 7 30.71 -33.36 -12.66
CA LEU A 7 29.35 -33.78 -12.30
C LEU A 7 28.66 -32.66 -11.50
N PHE A 8 27.66 -32.00 -12.07
CA PHE A 8 26.86 -30.97 -11.41
C PHE A 8 25.75 -31.64 -10.56
N PHE A 9 25.95 -31.69 -9.25
CA PHE A 9 24.98 -32.25 -8.30
C PHE A 9 23.92 -31.18 -7.96
N VAL A 10 22.79 -31.20 -8.68
CA VAL A 10 21.63 -30.35 -8.36
C VAL A 10 20.89 -30.94 -7.17
N THR A 11 21.10 -30.37 -5.98
CA THR A 11 20.28 -30.69 -4.80
C THR A 11 18.91 -30.02 -4.96
N LEU A 12 17.93 -30.79 -5.44
CA LEU A 12 16.52 -30.41 -5.46
C LEU A 12 15.97 -30.47 -4.03
N THR A 13 15.85 -29.32 -3.37
CA THR A 13 15.16 -29.20 -2.09
C THR A 13 13.65 -29.34 -2.33
N LEU A 14 13.09 -30.51 -2.04
CA LEU A 14 11.64 -30.66 -1.92
C LEU A 14 11.19 -30.02 -0.61
N SER A 15 10.58 -28.84 -0.70
CA SER A 15 9.80 -28.28 0.40
C SER A 15 8.54 -29.12 0.58
N LEU A 16 8.53 -30.06 1.53
CA LEU A 16 7.27 -30.62 2.02
C LEU A 16 6.62 -29.56 2.91
N SER A 17 5.64 -28.84 2.37
CA SER A 17 4.65 -28.17 3.21
C SER A 17 3.81 -29.27 3.87
N ALA A 18 3.89 -29.38 5.19
CA ALA A 18 2.95 -30.18 5.95
C ALA A 18 1.60 -29.44 5.93
N GLN A 19 0.79 -29.68 4.91
CA GLN A 19 -0.57 -29.15 4.85
C GLN A 19 -1.38 -29.77 5.99
N PHE A 20 -1.77 -28.94 6.96
CA PHE A 20 -2.65 -29.35 8.04
C PHE A 20 -4.03 -29.66 7.45
N HIS A 21 -4.41 -30.93 7.47
CA HIS A 21 -5.75 -31.37 7.05
C HIS A 21 -6.57 -31.64 8.31
N PRO A 22 -7.69 -30.93 8.53
CA PRO A 22 -8.53 -31.20 9.68
C PRO A 22 -9.13 -32.60 9.55
N MET A 23 -9.00 -33.39 10.61
CA MET A 23 -9.65 -34.70 10.72
C MET A 23 -10.92 -34.55 11.55
N LEU A 24 -11.98 -35.25 11.15
CA LEU A 24 -13.25 -35.27 11.89
C LEU A 24 -13.41 -36.59 12.63
N ASP A 25 -13.76 -36.55 13.90
CA ASP A 25 -14.08 -37.75 14.67
C ASP A 25 -15.47 -38.28 14.27
N ALA A 26 -15.52 -39.52 13.82
CA ALA A 26 -16.74 -40.27 13.54
C ALA A 26 -16.80 -41.50 14.46
N GLN A 27 -17.79 -41.50 15.34
CA GLN A 27 -18.00 -42.58 16.30
C GLN A 27 -19.46 -43.02 16.28
N GLY A 28 -19.69 -44.31 16.50
CA GLY A 28 -21.03 -44.88 16.49
C GLY A 28 -21.06 -46.32 16.99
N VAL A 29 -22.27 -46.88 17.06
CA VAL A 29 -22.50 -48.27 17.41
C VAL A 29 -23.32 -48.93 16.30
N LEU A 30 -22.77 -49.98 15.71
CA LEU A 30 -23.43 -50.84 14.75
C LEU A 30 -24.31 -51.85 15.48
N LYS A 31 -25.55 -51.97 15.02
CA LYS A 31 -26.52 -52.93 15.51
C LYS A 31 -27.04 -53.79 14.37
N ASP A 32 -27.32 -55.05 14.67
CA ASP A 32 -27.99 -55.97 13.76
C ASP A 32 -29.50 -55.68 13.66
N ALA A 33 -30.21 -56.49 12.87
CA ALA A 33 -31.65 -56.36 12.67
C ALA A 33 -32.48 -56.62 13.94
N ASP A 34 -31.93 -57.36 14.90
CA ASP A 34 -32.55 -57.68 16.18
C ASP A 34 -32.22 -56.62 17.26
N GLY A 35 -31.38 -55.63 16.92
CA GLY A 35 -31.00 -54.51 17.77
C GLY A 35 -29.83 -54.81 18.71
N PHE A 36 -29.17 -55.97 18.56
CA PHE A 36 -27.96 -56.32 19.28
C PHE A 36 -26.72 -55.71 18.61
N PRO A 37 -25.65 -55.41 19.37
CA PRO A 37 -24.39 -54.97 18.77
C PRO A 37 -23.84 -56.00 17.79
N VAL A 38 -23.28 -55.54 16.66
CA VAL A 38 -22.56 -56.40 15.72
C VAL A 38 -21.38 -57.08 16.42
N GLU A 39 -21.08 -58.33 16.02
CA GLU A 39 -19.99 -59.12 16.58
C GLU A 39 -18.62 -58.43 16.44
N ASP A 40 -17.75 -58.71 17.40
CA ASP A 40 -16.38 -58.19 17.41
C ASP A 40 -15.57 -58.73 16.23
N GLY A 41 -14.82 -57.85 15.57
CA GLY A 41 -13.96 -58.23 14.46
C GLY A 41 -13.75 -57.14 13.42
N PRO A 42 -12.97 -57.43 12.35
CA PRO A 42 -12.78 -56.52 11.25
C PRO A 42 -14.07 -56.31 10.47
N GLN A 43 -14.47 -55.06 10.30
CA GLN A 43 -15.61 -54.65 9.45
C GLN A 43 -15.15 -53.56 8.48
N GLU A 44 -15.53 -53.70 7.21
CA GLU A 44 -15.29 -52.67 6.19
C GLU A 44 -16.40 -51.62 6.25
N LEU A 45 -16.00 -50.39 6.55
CA LEU A 45 -16.88 -49.23 6.59
C LEU A 45 -16.52 -48.28 5.46
N THR A 46 -17.52 -47.76 4.77
CA THR A 46 -17.34 -46.62 3.86
C THR A 46 -18.08 -45.41 4.41
N PHE A 47 -17.33 -44.35 4.67
CA PHE A 47 -17.85 -43.06 5.10
C PHE A 47 -18.03 -42.15 3.89
N ARG A 48 -19.19 -41.47 3.82
CA ARG A 48 -19.50 -40.52 2.75
C ARG A 48 -20.07 -39.23 3.31
N LEU A 49 -19.74 -38.11 2.68
CA LEU A 49 -20.34 -36.82 2.97
C LEU A 49 -21.24 -36.41 1.82
N TYR A 50 -22.48 -36.07 2.13
CA TYR A 50 -23.52 -35.73 1.16
C TYR A 50 -23.99 -34.29 1.33
N PRO A 51 -24.45 -33.65 0.23
CA PRO A 51 -25.02 -32.31 0.28
C PRO A 51 -26.41 -32.29 0.95
N ASP A 52 -27.13 -33.41 0.94
CA ASP A 52 -28.44 -33.56 1.57
C ASP A 52 -28.72 -35.01 2.05
N ALA A 53 -29.87 -35.21 2.71
CA ALA A 53 -30.26 -36.48 3.31
C ALA A 53 -30.61 -37.61 2.32
N VAL A 54 -30.87 -37.29 1.04
CA VAL A 54 -31.41 -38.23 0.03
C VAL A 54 -30.55 -38.34 -1.23
N SER A 55 -29.60 -37.44 -1.44
CA SER A 55 -28.71 -37.41 -2.60
C SER A 55 -27.88 -38.68 -2.69
N ASN A 56 -27.66 -39.19 -3.90
CA ASN A 56 -26.74 -40.30 -4.16
C ASN A 56 -25.33 -39.83 -4.52
N ASP A 57 -25.15 -38.53 -4.76
CA ASP A 57 -23.87 -37.94 -5.13
C ASP A 57 -23.12 -37.50 -3.89
N ALA A 58 -22.11 -38.28 -3.51
CA ALA A 58 -21.24 -37.96 -2.38
C ALA A 58 -20.22 -36.88 -2.79
N LEU A 59 -20.04 -35.87 -1.93
CA LEU A 59 -19.00 -34.84 -2.05
C LEU A 59 -17.61 -35.40 -1.71
N TRP A 60 -17.57 -36.42 -0.86
CA TRP A 60 -16.36 -37.07 -0.38
C TRP A 60 -16.66 -38.50 0.05
N SER A 61 -15.69 -39.41 -0.10
CA SER A 61 -15.81 -40.83 0.26
C SER A 61 -14.47 -41.39 0.74
N GLU A 62 -14.49 -42.18 1.80
CA GLU A 62 -13.33 -42.86 2.38
C GLU A 62 -13.75 -44.25 2.87
N THR A 63 -12.99 -45.27 2.49
CA THR A 63 -13.26 -46.67 2.86
C THR A 63 -12.11 -47.18 3.75
N VAL A 64 -12.46 -47.80 4.87
CA VAL A 64 -11.50 -48.29 5.87
C VAL A 64 -12.02 -49.57 6.52
N THR A 65 -11.11 -50.49 6.84
CA THR A 65 -11.41 -51.65 7.68
C THR A 65 -11.10 -51.32 9.13
N LEU A 66 -12.10 -51.32 10.00
CA LEU A 66 -11.96 -51.05 11.43
C LEU A 66 -12.16 -52.32 12.26
N GLN A 67 -11.50 -52.39 13.42
CA GLN A 67 -11.78 -53.42 14.42
C GLN A 67 -12.94 -52.96 15.28
N ILE A 68 -14.08 -53.64 15.17
CA ILE A 68 -15.28 -53.38 15.95
C ILE A 68 -15.20 -54.16 17.26
N SER A 69 -15.57 -53.51 18.36
CA SER A 69 -15.75 -54.20 19.65
C SER A 69 -17.00 -53.69 20.36
N GLY A 70 -17.86 -54.62 20.79
CA GLY A 70 -19.16 -54.32 21.37
C GLY A 70 -20.05 -53.51 20.41
N GLY A 71 -19.93 -53.74 19.10
CA GLY A 71 -20.56 -52.97 18.04
C GLY A 71 -20.04 -51.54 17.86
N ALA A 72 -19.12 -51.03 18.71
CA ALA A 72 -18.65 -49.66 18.62
C ALA A 72 -17.52 -49.49 17.59
N TYR A 73 -17.51 -48.35 16.91
CA TYR A 73 -16.41 -47.91 16.06
C TYR A 73 -16.00 -46.47 16.38
N GLN A 74 -14.75 -46.16 16.07
CA GLN A 74 -14.22 -44.81 16.03
C GLN A 74 -13.28 -44.69 14.83
N HIS A 75 -13.39 -43.60 14.07
CA HIS A 75 -12.52 -43.30 12.95
C HIS A 75 -12.35 -41.80 12.74
N TYR A 76 -11.16 -41.41 12.31
CA TYR A 76 -10.87 -40.04 11.93
C TYR A 76 -11.07 -39.87 10.42
N LEU A 77 -12.18 -39.25 10.02
CA LEU A 77 -12.46 -38.93 8.63
C LEU A 77 -11.39 -37.99 8.08
N GLY A 78 -10.88 -38.29 6.90
CA GLY A 78 -9.83 -37.50 6.25
C GLY A 78 -8.41 -38.02 6.53
N SER A 79 -8.29 -39.11 7.28
CA SER A 79 -7.00 -39.74 7.59
C SER A 79 -6.41 -40.54 6.43
N LEU A 80 -7.23 -41.02 5.49
CA LEU A 80 -6.81 -41.74 4.29
C LEU A 80 -7.03 -40.88 3.02
N THR A 81 -8.20 -40.26 2.91
CA THR A 81 -8.58 -39.38 1.80
C THR A 81 -8.77 -37.97 2.36
N PRO A 82 -7.82 -37.04 2.17
CA PRO A 82 -7.95 -35.68 2.69
C PRO A 82 -9.28 -35.02 2.30
N ILE A 83 -9.91 -34.37 3.28
CA ILE A 83 -11.19 -33.67 3.08
C ILE A 83 -10.91 -32.23 2.62
N ASP A 84 -11.53 -31.82 1.51
CA ASP A 84 -11.57 -30.41 1.13
C ASP A 84 -12.45 -29.64 2.13
N GLN A 85 -11.88 -28.67 2.83
CA GLN A 85 -12.58 -27.84 3.81
C GLN A 85 -13.80 -27.11 3.23
N ARG A 86 -13.81 -26.85 1.92
CA ARG A 86 -14.89 -26.13 1.23
C ARG A 86 -16.22 -26.87 1.24
N ILE A 87 -16.23 -28.19 1.46
CA ILE A 87 -17.49 -28.94 1.55
C ILE A 87 -18.35 -28.52 2.76
N PHE A 88 -17.72 -27.94 3.79
CA PHE A 88 -18.39 -27.48 5.01
C PHE A 88 -18.91 -26.03 4.93
N GLU A 89 -18.84 -25.39 3.75
CA GLU A 89 -19.50 -24.09 3.52
C GLU A 89 -21.03 -24.20 3.66
N ASN A 90 -21.60 -25.42 3.55
CA ASN A 90 -23.00 -25.73 3.73
C ASN A 90 -23.19 -26.90 4.73
N THR A 91 -24.42 -27.11 5.20
CA THR A 91 -24.76 -28.32 5.98
C THR A 91 -24.45 -29.58 5.16
N VAL A 92 -23.77 -30.54 5.78
CA VAL A 92 -23.48 -31.85 5.18
C VAL A 92 -24.02 -32.98 6.02
N TYR A 93 -24.21 -34.13 5.39
CA TYR A 93 -24.79 -35.32 5.98
C TYR A 93 -23.78 -36.47 5.91
N LEU A 94 -23.51 -37.11 7.05
CA LEU A 94 -22.67 -38.29 7.12
C LEU A 94 -23.48 -39.53 6.79
N GLY A 95 -23.05 -40.19 5.74
CA GLY A 95 -23.43 -41.55 5.38
C GLY A 95 -22.39 -42.56 5.86
N VAL A 96 -22.87 -43.70 6.34
CA VAL A 96 -22.03 -44.83 6.73
C VAL A 96 -22.58 -46.07 6.02
N SER A 97 -21.75 -46.69 5.20
CA SER A 97 -22.02 -47.99 4.60
C SER A 97 -21.27 -49.08 5.35
N VAL A 98 -21.95 -50.18 5.64
CA VAL A 98 -21.36 -51.42 6.17
C VAL A 98 -21.53 -52.49 5.10
N GLU A 99 -20.44 -53.13 4.67
CA GLU A 99 -20.46 -54.17 3.62
C GLU A 99 -21.22 -53.77 2.34
N GLY A 100 -21.13 -52.48 1.97
CA GLY A 100 -21.78 -51.92 0.78
C GLY A 100 -23.25 -51.53 0.96
N VAL A 101 -23.84 -51.74 2.14
CA VAL A 101 -25.20 -51.27 2.48
C VAL A 101 -25.13 -49.95 3.23
N GLU A 102 -25.69 -48.89 2.65
CA GLU A 102 -25.77 -47.57 3.25
C GLU A 102 -26.83 -47.54 4.37
N LEU A 103 -26.42 -47.17 5.58
CA LEU A 103 -27.31 -47.06 6.73
C LEU A 103 -28.18 -45.80 6.63
N THR A 104 -29.44 -45.92 7.07
CA THR A 104 -30.40 -44.81 7.11
C THR A 104 -31.04 -44.68 8.50
N PRO A 105 -31.43 -43.46 8.94
CA PRO A 105 -31.20 -42.16 8.30
C PRO A 105 -29.74 -41.70 8.41
N ARG A 106 -29.30 -40.85 7.48
CA ARG A 106 -27.97 -40.22 7.55
C ARG A 106 -27.87 -39.30 8.77
N SER A 107 -26.71 -39.31 9.41
CA SER A 107 -26.44 -38.41 10.53
C SER A 107 -26.19 -37.00 10.01
N THR A 108 -26.99 -36.03 10.46
CA THR A 108 -26.73 -34.63 10.17
C THR A 108 -25.47 -34.19 10.91
N PHE A 109 -24.45 -33.72 10.19
CA PHE A 109 -23.43 -32.89 10.81
C PHE A 109 -24.00 -31.48 10.94
N THR A 110 -24.74 -31.23 12.02
CA THR A 110 -25.00 -29.86 12.48
C THR A 110 -23.73 -29.37 13.14
N VAL A 111 -22.89 -28.78 12.32
CA VAL A 111 -21.59 -28.28 12.71
C VAL A 111 -21.69 -27.33 13.91
N THR A 112 -20.75 -27.43 14.86
CA THR A 112 -20.08 -26.26 15.42
C THR A 112 -18.84 -26.00 14.56
N PRO A 113 -18.97 -25.36 13.37
CA PRO A 113 -17.89 -25.18 12.41
C PRO A 113 -17.02 -23.98 12.79
N TYR A 114 -16.99 -23.65 14.08
CA TYR A 114 -16.12 -22.59 14.59
C TYR A 114 -14.74 -23.14 14.98
N ALA A 115 -14.56 -24.47 15.06
CA ALA A 115 -13.29 -25.09 15.42
C ALA A 115 -12.45 -25.56 14.22
N ILE A 116 -13.05 -25.76 13.04
CA ILE A 116 -12.31 -25.69 11.77
C ILE A 116 -12.29 -24.21 11.40
N ALA A 117 -11.53 -23.45 12.19
CA ALA A 117 -11.13 -22.12 11.79
C ALA A 117 -10.47 -22.28 10.41
N LEU A 118 -11.14 -21.75 9.38
CA LEU A 118 -10.60 -21.53 8.04
C LEU A 118 -9.12 -21.25 8.17
N THR A 119 -8.30 -22.24 7.85
CA THR A 119 -6.86 -22.13 8.11
C THR A 119 -6.38 -20.95 7.24
N GLY A 120 -5.80 -19.95 7.90
CA GLY A 120 -5.48 -18.65 7.33
C GLY A 120 -6.58 -17.58 7.37
N CYS A 121 -7.76 -17.80 6.75
CA CYS A 121 -8.78 -16.77 6.43
C CYS A 121 -9.55 -16.22 7.64
N THR A 122 -8.85 -15.57 8.55
CA THR A 122 -9.32 -14.94 9.78
C THR A 122 -9.55 -13.43 9.57
N GLY A 123 -10.34 -12.75 10.42
CA GLY A 123 -10.73 -11.33 10.25
C GLY A 123 -12.06 -11.13 9.49
N ALA A 124 -12.40 -9.89 9.14
CA ALA A 124 -13.62 -9.47 8.47
C ALA A 124 -13.36 -8.85 7.07
N VAL A 125 -14.39 -8.80 6.22
CA VAL A 125 -14.30 -8.14 4.90
C VAL A 125 -13.95 -6.67 5.06
N GLY A 126 -12.94 -6.21 4.32
CA GLY A 126 -12.40 -4.85 4.41
C GLY A 126 -11.23 -4.71 5.38
N ASP A 127 -10.91 -5.74 6.17
CA ASP A 127 -9.71 -5.73 7.01
C ASP A 127 -8.45 -5.62 6.15
N VAL A 128 -7.45 -4.92 6.69
CA VAL A 128 -6.14 -4.76 6.08
C VAL A 128 -5.09 -5.43 6.97
N LYS A 129 -4.25 -6.27 6.37
CA LYS A 129 -3.13 -6.92 7.05
C LYS A 129 -1.81 -6.51 6.39
N MET A 130 -0.88 -6.04 7.21
CA MET A 130 0.50 -5.79 6.78
C MET A 130 1.35 -7.02 7.09
N SER A 131 2.23 -7.42 6.18
CA SER A 131 3.07 -8.59 6.34
C SER A 131 4.42 -8.43 5.66
N VAL A 132 5.43 -9.12 6.20
CA VAL A 132 6.73 -9.29 5.56
C VAL A 132 6.71 -10.38 4.48
N LEU A 133 5.71 -11.26 4.52
CA LEU A 133 5.58 -12.40 3.61
C LEU A 133 5.21 -11.94 2.20
N ASN A 134 5.87 -12.53 1.21
CA ASN A 134 5.52 -12.32 -0.19
C ASN A 134 4.13 -12.94 -0.50
N PRO A 135 3.52 -12.66 -1.66
CA PRO A 135 2.15 -13.11 -1.94
C PRO A 135 1.94 -14.64 -1.87
N GLU A 136 2.92 -15.43 -2.29
CA GLU A 136 2.84 -16.89 -2.29
C GLU A 136 2.89 -17.43 -0.85
N GLU A 137 3.89 -17.01 -0.07
CA GLU A 137 4.04 -17.37 1.34
C GLU A 137 2.84 -16.89 2.17
N PHE A 138 2.38 -15.66 1.91
CA PHE A 138 1.25 -15.09 2.62
C PHE A 138 -0.03 -15.88 2.35
N THR A 139 -0.27 -16.27 1.10
CA THR A 139 -1.45 -17.06 0.70
C THR A 139 -1.42 -18.45 1.34
N ALA A 140 -0.25 -19.09 1.41
CA ALA A 140 -0.07 -20.37 2.08
C ALA A 140 -0.44 -20.30 3.57
N GLU A 141 -0.09 -19.21 4.24
CA GLU A 141 -0.32 -19.03 5.69
C GLU A 141 -1.68 -18.41 6.05
N ASN A 142 -2.18 -17.48 5.23
CA ASN A 142 -3.35 -16.63 5.51
C ASN A 142 -4.56 -16.98 4.63
N GLY A 143 -4.42 -17.91 3.68
CA GLY A 143 -5.46 -18.32 2.76
C GLY A 143 -5.72 -17.30 1.64
N ALA A 144 -6.33 -17.77 0.55
CA ALA A 144 -6.54 -16.99 -0.67
C ALA A 144 -7.64 -15.90 -0.57
N CYS A 145 -8.28 -15.71 0.58
CA CYS A 145 -9.29 -14.64 0.78
C CYS A 145 -8.70 -13.23 0.95
N TRP A 146 -7.38 -13.15 1.01
CA TRP A 146 -6.64 -11.92 1.10
C TRP A 146 -6.01 -11.59 -0.23
N GLU A 147 -6.23 -10.37 -0.69
CA GLU A 147 -5.73 -9.88 -1.96
C GLU A 147 -4.64 -8.84 -1.71
N LEU A 148 -3.51 -8.95 -2.42
CA LEU A 148 -2.45 -7.95 -2.35
C LEU A 148 -2.99 -6.60 -2.82
N MET A 149 -2.80 -5.52 -2.07
CA MET A 149 -3.28 -4.19 -2.44
C MET A 149 -2.35 -3.53 -3.48
N SER A 150 -2.44 -3.97 -4.74
CA SER A 150 -1.53 -3.56 -5.83
C SER A 150 -2.22 -2.87 -7.03
N GLY A 151 -3.49 -2.48 -6.88
CA GLY A 151 -4.24 -1.77 -7.93
C GLY A 151 -5.04 -2.66 -8.88
N GLN A 152 -4.98 -3.98 -8.68
CA GLN A 152 -5.66 -4.95 -9.53
C GLN A 152 -7.19 -4.94 -9.33
N ALA A 153 -7.90 -5.49 -10.30
CA ALA A 153 -9.36 -5.68 -10.22
C ALA A 153 -9.73 -6.53 -9.01
N LEU A 154 -10.88 -6.20 -8.40
CA LEU A 154 -11.45 -7.05 -7.36
C LEU A 154 -11.88 -8.39 -7.98
N PRO A 155 -11.66 -9.53 -7.28
CA PRO A 155 -12.16 -10.83 -7.72
C PRO A 155 -13.68 -10.82 -7.93
N ALA A 156 -14.19 -11.66 -8.83
CA ALA A 156 -15.61 -11.73 -9.13
C ALA A 156 -16.46 -12.14 -7.92
N GLU A 157 -15.89 -12.96 -7.04
CA GLU A 157 -16.47 -13.42 -5.79
C GLU A 157 -16.28 -12.46 -4.61
N SER A 158 -15.71 -11.27 -4.85
CA SER A 158 -15.43 -10.29 -3.81
C SER A 158 -16.72 -9.77 -3.16
N LYS A 159 -16.91 -10.10 -1.88
CA LYS A 159 -17.95 -9.49 -1.04
C LYS A 159 -17.68 -7.99 -0.84
N LEU A 160 -16.41 -7.58 -0.83
CA LEU A 160 -16.02 -6.17 -0.72
C LEU A 160 -16.54 -5.32 -1.89
N ALA A 161 -16.58 -5.85 -3.11
CA ALA A 161 -17.10 -5.14 -4.28
C ALA A 161 -18.56 -4.71 -4.08
N GLY A 162 -19.38 -5.62 -3.53
CA GLY A 162 -20.79 -5.35 -3.20
C GLY A 162 -20.98 -4.34 -2.05
N LEU A 163 -19.98 -4.13 -1.20
CA LEU A 163 -20.05 -3.21 -0.06
C LEU A 163 -19.50 -1.81 -0.36
N THR A 164 -18.58 -1.68 -1.31
CA THR A 164 -17.78 -0.45 -1.51
C THR A 164 -17.95 0.20 -2.88
N ASN A 165 -18.65 -0.45 -3.82
CA ASN A 165 -18.70 -0.09 -5.24
C ASN A 165 -17.31 0.00 -5.90
N TRP A 166 -16.28 -0.58 -5.28
CA TRP A 166 -14.96 -0.63 -5.87
C TRP A 166 -14.94 -1.64 -7.01
N GLN A 167 -14.22 -1.28 -8.07
CA GLN A 167 -13.90 -2.19 -9.18
C GLN A 167 -12.48 -2.75 -9.05
N ASN A 168 -11.57 -1.95 -8.48
CA ASN A 168 -10.18 -2.30 -8.27
C ASN A 168 -9.82 -2.07 -6.81
N LEU A 169 -8.89 -2.86 -6.29
CA LEU A 169 -8.26 -2.60 -5.01
C LEU A 169 -7.37 -1.35 -5.09
N PRO A 170 -7.19 -0.62 -3.99
CA PRO A 170 -6.17 0.41 -3.93
C PRO A 170 -4.76 -0.22 -4.12
N ASP A 171 -3.94 0.33 -5.01
CA ASP A 171 -2.48 0.20 -5.00
C ASP A 171 -1.85 1.02 -3.87
N VAL A 172 -1.37 0.37 -2.81
CA VAL A 172 -0.78 1.04 -1.63
C VAL A 172 0.74 1.04 -1.64
N ARG A 173 1.38 0.56 -2.71
CA ARG A 173 2.84 0.50 -2.80
C ARG A 173 3.43 1.92 -2.80
N GLY A 174 4.38 2.16 -1.90
CA GLY A 174 5.00 3.47 -1.72
C GLY A 174 4.02 4.56 -1.25
N ARG A 175 2.92 4.17 -0.60
CA ARG A 175 1.93 5.09 -0.01
C ARG A 175 1.97 5.01 1.50
N PHE A 176 1.70 6.14 2.16
CA PHE A 176 1.43 6.15 3.59
C PHE A 176 -0.05 5.85 3.81
N LEU A 177 -0.34 4.96 4.76
CA LEU A 177 -1.69 4.80 5.25
C LEU A 177 -2.00 5.89 6.27
N ARG A 178 -3.20 6.44 6.18
CA ARG A 178 -3.73 7.41 7.14
C ARG A 178 -5.14 7.00 7.55
N SER A 179 -5.51 7.32 8.79
CA SER A 179 -6.85 7.05 9.29
C SER A 179 -7.90 7.84 8.53
N PHE A 180 -9.06 7.25 8.33
CA PHE A 180 -10.23 7.92 7.78
C PHE A 180 -10.83 8.89 8.81
N ASP A 181 -11.15 10.10 8.38
CA ASP A 181 -11.87 11.08 9.19
C ASP A 181 -13.18 11.46 8.50
N SER A 182 -14.31 11.04 9.06
CA SER A 182 -15.63 11.27 8.47
C SER A 182 -16.13 12.71 8.60
N ARG A 183 -15.47 13.56 9.39
CA ARG A 183 -15.90 14.95 9.65
C ARG A 183 -15.53 15.92 8.52
N GLY A 184 -14.76 15.46 7.53
CA GLY A 184 -14.35 16.28 6.39
C GLY A 184 -13.56 17.52 6.81
N VAL A 185 -13.97 18.72 6.35
CA VAL A 185 -13.26 19.98 6.65
C VAL A 185 -13.23 20.33 8.14
N ASP A 186 -14.15 19.78 8.93
CA ASP A 186 -14.21 19.98 10.39
C ASP A 186 -13.41 18.92 11.15
N GLY A 187 -12.73 18.02 10.43
CA GLY A 187 -11.93 16.93 10.99
C GLY A 187 -10.46 17.29 11.24
N ASN A 188 -9.74 16.31 11.79
CA ASN A 188 -8.28 16.31 11.89
C ASN A 188 -7.61 16.09 10.52
N ASP A 189 -8.38 15.67 9.51
CA ASP A 189 -7.96 15.55 8.11
C ASP A 189 -8.79 16.46 7.18
N SER A 190 -8.82 17.75 7.50
CA SER A 190 -9.62 18.73 6.77
C SER A 190 -9.23 18.90 5.30
N ASP A 191 -7.98 18.58 4.95
CA ASP A 191 -7.46 18.61 3.58
C ASP A 191 -8.12 17.57 2.65
N ARG A 192 -8.88 16.61 3.19
CA ARG A 192 -9.68 15.66 2.40
C ARG A 192 -11.03 16.21 1.94
N GLY A 193 -11.49 17.33 2.49
CA GLY A 193 -12.77 17.95 2.14
C GLY A 193 -14.00 17.21 2.70
N ASN A 194 -15.20 17.64 2.29
CA ASN A 194 -16.49 17.27 2.94
C ASN A 194 -16.99 15.84 2.73
N ASN A 195 -16.38 15.06 1.83
CA ASN A 195 -16.81 13.69 1.55
C ASN A 195 -15.61 12.79 1.28
N PRO A 196 -14.74 12.58 2.29
CA PRO A 196 -13.62 11.66 2.14
C PRO A 196 -14.17 10.27 1.82
N GLN A 197 -13.54 9.59 0.89
CA GLN A 197 -13.82 8.18 0.59
C GLN A 197 -12.63 7.34 1.03
N ALA A 198 -12.90 6.30 1.81
CA ALA A 198 -11.89 5.30 2.15
C ALA A 198 -11.27 4.73 0.87
N GLY A 199 -9.97 4.41 0.90
CA GLY A 199 -9.25 3.87 -0.26
C GLY A 199 -8.80 4.89 -1.31
N THR A 200 -9.17 6.17 -1.19
CA THR A 200 -8.71 7.21 -2.13
C THR A 200 -7.30 7.73 -1.83
N TYR A 201 -6.61 8.24 -2.85
CA TYR A 201 -5.26 8.81 -2.74
C TYR A 201 -5.29 10.32 -2.58
N GLN A 202 -4.21 10.85 -2.02
CA GLN A 202 -3.92 12.27 -1.99
C GLN A 202 -2.43 12.45 -2.28
N ASN A 203 -2.10 13.41 -3.15
CA ASN A 203 -0.70 13.75 -3.39
C ASN A 203 -0.10 14.43 -2.15
N SER A 204 1.21 14.36 -2.00
CA SER A 204 1.91 15.14 -0.99
C SER A 204 1.73 16.63 -1.28
N VAL A 205 1.45 17.42 -0.24
CA VAL A 205 1.32 18.87 -0.32
C VAL A 205 2.15 19.48 0.79
N PHE A 206 2.94 20.52 0.48
CA PHE A 206 3.55 21.37 1.49
C PHE A 206 2.60 22.51 1.81
N LYS A 207 2.30 22.73 3.09
CA LYS A 207 1.55 23.91 3.50
C LYS A 207 2.36 25.15 3.16
N ARG A 208 1.74 26.11 2.45
CA ARG A 208 2.35 27.42 2.20
C ARG A 208 2.76 28.03 3.54
N HIS A 209 4.01 28.42 3.65
CA HIS A 209 4.55 29.11 4.81
C HIS A 209 5.54 30.18 4.33
N ASN A 210 5.79 31.16 5.19
CA ASN A 210 6.78 32.21 4.96
C ASN A 210 7.96 31.99 5.91
N HIS A 211 9.17 32.31 5.46
CA HIS A 211 10.32 32.43 6.34
C HIS A 211 10.53 33.90 6.66
N ASN A 212 10.68 34.23 7.95
CA ASN A 212 11.20 35.53 8.33
C ASN A 212 12.72 35.44 8.32
N LEU A 213 13.38 36.14 7.41
CA LEU A 213 14.82 36.30 7.48
C LEU A 213 15.11 37.33 8.55
N ALA A 214 15.42 36.88 9.76
CA ALA A 214 16.04 37.74 10.75
C ALA A 214 17.46 38.02 10.26
N LEU A 215 17.67 39.23 9.74
CA LEU A 215 19.01 39.80 9.62
C LEU A 215 19.44 40.09 11.06
N ASP A 216 20.07 39.11 11.73
CA ASP A 216 20.81 39.40 12.96
C ASP A 216 22.17 39.96 12.55
N GLY A 217 22.23 41.27 12.68
CA GLY A 217 23.18 42.12 11.98
C GLY A 217 22.38 43.27 11.40
N GLN A 218 22.78 44.49 11.76
CA GLN A 218 22.70 45.55 10.76
C GLN A 218 23.15 44.90 9.45
N VAL A 219 22.40 45.07 8.37
CA VAL A 219 23.04 45.07 7.06
C VAL A 219 24.11 46.15 7.19
N ASN A 220 25.31 45.76 7.63
CA ASN A 220 26.48 46.60 7.49
C ASN A 220 26.54 46.84 6.01
N ASP A 221 26.23 48.09 5.62
CA ASP A 221 26.37 48.67 4.29
C ASP A 221 26.94 47.66 3.31
N GLY A 222 26.05 46.78 2.85
CA GLY A 222 26.43 45.78 1.88
C GLY A 222 26.44 46.54 0.59
N ASP A 223 27.62 47.06 0.23
CA ASP A 223 27.87 47.69 -1.06
C ASP A 223 27.11 46.88 -2.11
N PHE A 224 26.03 47.45 -2.64
CA PHE A 224 25.43 46.93 -3.86
C PHE A 224 26.40 47.31 -4.98
N ASN A 225 27.52 46.60 -5.05
CA ASN A 225 28.60 46.86 -5.99
C ASN A 225 28.24 46.22 -7.33
N GLY A 226 27.15 46.71 -7.92
CA GLY A 226 26.82 46.44 -9.32
C GLY A 226 27.69 47.32 -10.18
N SER A 227 28.89 46.86 -10.54
CA SER A 227 29.65 47.49 -11.62
C SER A 227 28.91 47.20 -12.93
N PHE A 228 28.31 48.22 -13.53
CA PHE A 228 27.86 48.14 -14.92
C PHE A 228 29.03 48.53 -15.81
N ASP A 229 29.85 47.54 -16.17
CA ASP A 229 30.98 47.71 -17.08
C ASP A 229 30.48 47.65 -18.53
N VAL A 230 30.67 48.74 -19.27
CA VAL A 230 30.47 48.75 -20.72
C VAL A 230 31.82 48.56 -21.38
N THR A 231 31.97 47.49 -22.15
CA THR A 231 33.19 47.20 -22.91
C THR A 231 33.05 47.76 -24.33
N ASP A 232 33.94 48.68 -24.72
CA ASP A 232 34.11 49.08 -26.12
C ASP A 232 35.56 48.84 -26.55
N GLY A 233 35.79 47.77 -27.32
CA GLY A 233 37.13 47.33 -27.70
C GLY A 233 38.02 46.98 -26.50
N PRO A 234 39.34 47.26 -26.55
CA PRO A 234 40.31 46.85 -25.53
C PRO A 234 40.40 47.83 -24.34
N ARG A 235 39.28 48.40 -23.87
CA ARG A 235 39.20 49.27 -22.68
C ARG A 235 37.92 49.00 -21.88
N VAL A 236 38.03 48.99 -20.55
CA VAL A 236 36.91 48.89 -19.61
C VAL A 236 36.72 50.27 -18.97
N TYR A 237 35.51 50.80 -19.04
CA TYR A 237 35.13 52.03 -18.34
C TYR A 237 34.15 51.69 -17.23
N ASN A 238 34.52 51.99 -15.98
CA ASN A 238 33.62 51.90 -14.83
C ASN A 238 32.68 53.11 -14.86
N LEU A 239 31.40 52.88 -15.16
CA LEU A 239 30.42 53.96 -15.35
C LEU A 239 29.72 54.39 -14.06
N PHE A 240 29.62 53.53 -13.03
CA PHE A 240 28.98 53.86 -11.76
C PHE A 240 29.57 53.09 -10.57
N SER A 241 29.84 53.82 -9.49
CA SER A 241 30.06 53.30 -8.14
C SER A 241 29.31 54.19 -7.16
N THR A 242 28.18 53.73 -6.60
CA THR A 242 27.33 54.51 -5.69
C THR A 242 27.42 53.96 -4.27
N SER A 243 27.84 54.77 -3.30
CA SER A 243 27.67 54.49 -1.86
C SER A 243 26.56 55.40 -1.31
N ILE A 244 25.51 54.80 -0.73
CA ILE A 244 24.48 55.53 0.03
C ILE A 244 24.89 55.48 1.49
N ALA A 245 25.38 56.59 2.05
CA ALA A 245 25.65 56.72 3.47
C ALA A 245 24.41 57.28 4.18
N THR A 246 23.74 56.49 5.02
CA THR A 246 22.69 57.01 5.91
C THR A 246 23.19 57.14 7.33
N SER A 247 24.05 58.13 7.60
CA SER A 247 24.28 58.61 8.96
C SER A 247 23.70 60.01 9.08
N GLY A 248 22.80 60.21 10.05
CA GLY A 248 22.05 61.44 10.24
C GLY A 248 22.92 62.69 10.38
N SER A 249 23.11 63.40 9.27
CA SER A 249 23.39 64.82 9.21
C SER A 249 23.22 65.27 7.77
N THR A 250 22.30 66.23 7.55
CA THR A 250 22.15 67.05 6.34
C THR A 250 22.12 66.31 5.00
N ASN A 251 20.97 66.36 4.30
CA ASN A 251 20.82 65.99 2.89
C ASN A 251 21.91 66.62 2.01
N ALA A 252 23.03 65.92 1.84
CA ALA A 252 23.95 66.12 0.75
C ALA A 252 23.58 65.10 -0.31
N PHE A 253 22.53 65.43 -1.06
CA PHE A 253 22.28 64.79 -2.34
C PHE A 253 23.48 65.09 -3.26
N SER A 254 24.42 64.16 -3.41
CA SER A 254 25.27 64.08 -4.62
C SER A 254 24.51 63.32 -5.72
N THR A 255 23.18 63.48 -5.76
CA THR A 255 22.30 62.73 -6.64
C THR A 255 22.59 63.05 -8.10
N THR A 256 23.19 62.10 -8.82
CA THR A 256 22.73 61.85 -10.18
C THR A 256 21.33 61.24 -10.07
N SER A 257 20.32 62.10 -9.97
CA SER A 257 18.92 61.70 -10.03
C SER A 257 18.65 61.08 -11.40
N LEU A 258 18.18 59.84 -11.43
CA LEU A 258 17.72 59.18 -12.65
C LEU A 258 16.45 59.89 -13.14
N HIS A 259 16.59 60.84 -14.05
CA HIS A 259 15.47 61.51 -14.70
C HIS A 259 15.17 60.80 -16.04
N ALA A 260 14.18 59.91 -16.05
CA ALA A 260 13.64 59.35 -17.29
C ALA A 260 12.77 60.42 -17.97
N ILE A 261 13.37 61.29 -18.78
CA ILE A 261 12.64 62.33 -19.52
C ILE A 261 12.35 61.83 -20.94
N ARG A 262 11.06 61.64 -21.25
CA ARG A 262 10.60 61.39 -22.63
C ARG A 262 10.62 62.70 -23.43
N GLY A 263 11.42 62.72 -24.49
CA GLY A 263 11.27 63.66 -25.62
C GLY A 263 11.62 65.12 -25.31
N GLY A 264 12.91 65.46 -25.32
CA GLY A 264 13.36 66.86 -25.29
C GLY A 264 14.79 67.01 -25.81
N ASN A 265 15.09 68.11 -26.50
CA ASN A 265 16.42 68.42 -27.05
C ASN A 265 17.21 69.33 -26.10
N TYR A 266 18.49 69.03 -25.90
CA TYR A 266 19.39 69.77 -25.02
C TYR A 266 20.79 69.92 -25.63
N GLY A 267 21.46 71.04 -25.34
CA GLY A 267 22.89 71.27 -25.58
C GLY A 267 23.65 71.40 -24.25
N CYS A 268 24.96 71.12 -24.25
CA CYS A 268 25.80 71.13 -23.05
C CYS A 268 26.56 72.47 -22.86
N GLY A 269 26.55 73.01 -21.65
CA GLY A 269 27.44 74.10 -21.21
C GLY A 269 28.66 73.56 -20.45
N ALA A 270 29.79 74.28 -20.53
CA ALA A 270 31.08 73.89 -19.96
C ALA A 270 31.06 73.90 -18.42
N GLY A 271 30.81 72.73 -17.84
CA GLY A 271 30.72 72.53 -16.39
C GLY A 271 30.02 71.20 -16.05
N GLY A 272 30.60 70.12 -16.57
CA GLY A 272 30.36 68.70 -16.27
C GLY A 272 29.08 68.28 -15.55
N MET A 273 28.09 67.82 -16.33
CA MET A 273 27.17 66.74 -15.94
C MET A 273 27.15 65.74 -17.09
N HIS A 274 27.72 64.54 -16.90
CA HIS A 274 27.60 63.46 -17.87
C HIS A 274 26.23 62.82 -17.70
N PHE A 275 25.31 63.12 -18.61
CA PHE A 275 24.00 62.50 -18.66
C PHE A 275 24.09 61.22 -19.50
N VAL A 276 23.97 60.06 -18.87
CA VAL A 276 23.87 58.78 -19.60
C VAL A 276 22.41 58.56 -19.98
N LEU A 277 22.12 58.72 -21.27
CA LEU A 277 20.85 58.29 -21.87
C LEU A 277 20.92 56.78 -22.09
N ILE A 278 20.11 56.02 -21.34
CA ILE A 278 19.85 54.61 -21.67
C ILE A 278 18.69 54.60 -22.66
N PRO A 279 18.90 54.27 -23.95
CA PRO A 279 17.79 54.11 -24.87
C PRO A 279 17.02 52.85 -24.46
N MET A 280 15.88 53.04 -23.80
CA MET A 280 14.90 51.96 -23.66
C MET A 280 14.26 51.76 -25.03
N SER A 281 14.41 50.56 -25.60
CA SER A 281 13.66 50.21 -26.80
C SER A 281 12.16 50.19 -26.44
N ASN A 282 11.29 50.66 -27.33
CA ASN A 282 9.83 50.72 -27.08
C ASN A 282 9.17 49.33 -26.91
N ALA A 283 9.96 48.24 -26.98
CA ALA A 283 9.49 46.87 -27.04
C ALA A 283 9.81 46.04 -25.78
N GLU A 284 10.58 46.56 -24.82
CA GLU A 284 10.97 45.81 -23.62
C GLU A 284 10.10 46.21 -22.43
N GLY A 285 9.15 45.34 -22.08
CA GLY A 285 8.36 45.49 -20.87
C GLY A 285 9.25 45.45 -19.62
N ASN A 286 8.94 46.29 -18.63
CA ASN A 286 9.59 46.29 -17.31
C ASN A 286 9.38 44.96 -16.57
N THR A 287 10.16 43.94 -16.89
CA THR A 287 10.10 42.61 -16.26
C THR A 287 11.28 42.32 -15.34
N PHE A 288 12.20 43.26 -15.15
CA PHE A 288 13.22 43.17 -14.11
C PHE A 288 12.59 43.38 -12.72
N ASN A 289 11.95 42.34 -12.21
CA ASN A 289 11.52 42.27 -10.82
C ASN A 289 12.71 41.84 -9.96
N ILE A 290 13.42 42.81 -9.39
CA ILE A 290 14.56 42.57 -8.49
C ILE A 290 14.15 41.85 -7.18
N LEU A 291 12.83 41.66 -6.96
CA LEU A 291 12.24 40.95 -5.82
C LEU A 291 11.82 39.51 -6.15
N SER A 292 12.04 39.01 -7.37
CA SER A 292 11.89 37.57 -7.65
C SER A 292 13.24 36.87 -7.49
N HIS A 293 13.53 36.39 -6.28
CA HIS A 293 14.64 35.48 -6.06
C HIS A 293 14.13 34.08 -5.68
N THR A 294 14.85 33.07 -6.13
CA THR A 294 14.64 31.68 -5.77
C THR A 294 15.49 31.37 -4.54
N HIS A 295 14.89 30.77 -3.51
CA HIS A 295 15.67 30.17 -2.43
C HIS A 295 16.05 28.76 -2.84
N ASP A 296 17.32 28.52 -3.14
CA ASP A 296 17.89 27.18 -3.07
C ASP A 296 18.16 26.87 -1.60
N ILE A 297 17.22 26.18 -0.98
CA ILE A 297 17.43 25.59 0.34
C ILE A 297 18.37 24.41 0.11
N GLY A 298 19.67 24.61 0.36
CA GLY A 298 20.64 23.53 0.31
C GLY A 298 20.11 22.36 1.14
N MET A 299 19.99 21.18 0.51
CA MET A 299 19.49 19.99 1.18
C MET A 299 20.47 19.61 2.30
N SER A 300 20.22 20.11 3.50
CA SER A 300 20.83 19.62 4.74
C SER A 300 19.99 18.51 5.39
N GLY A 301 19.19 17.82 4.58
CA GLY A 301 18.69 16.49 4.86
C GLY A 301 19.58 15.46 4.16
N GLY A 302 19.67 14.24 4.69
CA GLY A 302 20.31 13.13 3.97
C GLY A 302 19.68 12.90 2.60
N THR A 303 20.17 11.92 1.85
CA THR A 303 19.69 11.56 0.50
C THR A 303 18.19 11.27 0.37
N GLU A 304 17.44 11.27 1.46
CA GLU A 304 16.03 10.95 1.55
C GLU A 304 15.25 12.04 2.30
N THR A 305 14.34 12.72 1.59
CA THR A 305 13.38 13.70 2.15
C THR A 305 12.15 13.03 2.79
N ARG A 306 12.09 11.70 2.81
CA ARG A 306 11.00 10.93 3.41
C ARG A 306 11.37 10.51 4.84
N PRO A 307 10.40 10.38 5.75
CA PRO A 307 10.62 9.73 7.05
C PRO A 307 11.24 8.33 6.82
N LYS A 308 12.18 7.88 7.66
CA LYS A 308 12.65 6.49 7.62
C LYS A 308 11.48 5.54 7.85
N ASN A 309 11.20 4.67 6.90
CA ASN A 309 10.03 3.79 6.90
C ASN A 309 10.37 2.37 6.43
N ILE A 310 9.57 1.41 6.92
CA ILE A 310 9.63 0.01 6.54
C ILE A 310 8.60 -0.27 5.45
N ASN A 311 8.99 -1.04 4.43
CA ASN A 311 8.08 -1.50 3.39
C ASN A 311 7.58 -2.91 3.75
N LEU A 312 6.27 -3.05 3.87
CA LEU A 312 5.59 -4.32 4.07
C LEU A 312 4.63 -4.55 2.91
N TYR A 313 4.38 -5.82 2.58
CA TYR A 313 3.24 -6.15 1.74
C TYR A 313 1.96 -5.85 2.51
N ILE A 314 0.97 -5.31 1.82
CA ILE A 314 -0.30 -4.94 2.42
C ILE A 314 -1.39 -5.68 1.67
N TYR A 315 -2.18 -6.45 2.39
CA TYR A 315 -3.25 -7.28 1.87
C TYR A 315 -4.59 -6.79 2.41
N MET A 316 -5.65 -6.98 1.64
CA MET A 316 -7.02 -6.67 2.06
C MET A 316 -7.89 -7.92 1.95
N ARG A 317 -8.70 -8.18 2.99
CA ARG A 317 -9.65 -9.29 2.97
C ARG A 317 -10.88 -8.91 2.14
N THR A 318 -11.12 -9.64 1.05
CA THR A 318 -12.19 -9.33 0.08
C THR A 318 -13.44 -10.19 0.22
N ARG A 319 -13.36 -11.31 0.96
CA ARG A 319 -14.46 -12.28 1.14
C ARG A 319 -14.58 -12.79 2.57
#